data_AF-A0A101XT60-F1
#
_entry.id   AF-A0A101XT60-F1
#
_cell.length_a   1.000
_cell.length_b   1.000
_cell.length_c   1.000
_cell.angle_alpha   90.00
_cell.angle_beta   90.00
_cell.angle_gamma   90.00
#
_symmetry.space_group_name_H-M   'P 1'
#
loop_
_entity.id
_entity.type
_entity.pdbx_description
1 polymer ?
#
loop_
_entity_poly.entity_id
_entity_poly.type
_entity_poly.pdbx_seq_one_letter_code
_entity_poly.pdbx_strand_id
1 'polypeptide(L)'
;MDIVHTPHELMERIEKLDKDHSVCQVFIPGKGQVTIVLQANDNETIASEVQADPELGELIRDSRNAYQRGDVMTTSELLKSLSSKDFAQ
;
A
#
# COMPACT_ATOMS: atom_id res chain seq x y z
N MET A 1 14.43 -7.29 -24.33
CA MET A 1 14.04 -6.14 -23.50
C MET A 1 12.82 -5.55 -24.18
N ASP A 2 11.68 -5.62 -23.51
CA ASP A 2 10.41 -5.35 -24.16
C ASP A 2 10.03 -3.88 -24.03
N ILE A 3 9.47 -3.32 -25.09
CA ILE A 3 9.03 -1.94 -25.14
C ILE A 3 7.53 -1.90 -24.79
N VAL A 4 7.19 -1.11 -23.79
CA VAL A 4 5.81 -0.93 -23.32
C VAL A 4 5.33 0.44 -23.78
N HIS A 5 4.30 0.44 -24.61
CA HIS A 5 3.71 1.64 -25.20
C HIS A 5 2.44 2.08 -24.47
N THR A 6 1.75 1.16 -23.80
CA THR A 6 0.47 1.45 -23.15
C THR A 6 0.44 1.03 -21.67
N PRO A 7 -0.41 1.66 -20.84
CA PRO A 7 -0.63 1.21 -19.47
C PRO A 7 -1.15 -0.23 -19.38
N HIS A 8 -1.94 -0.67 -20.37
CA HIS A 8 -2.48 -2.03 -20.39
C HIS A 8 -1.35 -3.08 -20.56
N GLU A 9 -0.44 -2.85 -21.51
CA GLU A 9 0.75 -3.69 -21.69
C GLU A 9 1.62 -3.74 -20.42
N LEU A 10 1.72 -2.62 -19.68
CA LEU A 10 2.44 -2.60 -18.40
C LEU A 10 1.76 -3.50 -17.36
N MET A 11 0.44 -3.40 -17.23
CA MET A 11 -0.33 -4.20 -16.28
C MET A 11 -0.25 -5.70 -16.60
N GLU A 12 -0.33 -6.08 -17.87
CA GLU A 12 -0.12 -7.48 -18.29
C GLU A 12 1.26 -8.02 -17.90
N ARG A 13 2.29 -7.16 -17.81
CA ARG A 13 3.62 -7.58 -17.33
C ARG A 13 3.66 -7.73 -15.82
N ILE A 14 2.98 -6.86 -15.10
CA ILE A 14 2.90 -6.91 -13.63
C ILE A 14 2.12 -8.16 -13.19
N GLU A 15 1.03 -8.49 -13.87
CA GLU A 15 0.19 -9.67 -13.57
C GLU A 15 0.91 -11.01 -13.79
N LYS A 16 1.95 -11.03 -14.63
CA LYS A 16 2.77 -12.21 -14.90
C LYS A 16 3.91 -12.40 -13.91
N LEU A 17 4.12 -11.46 -12.99
CA LEU A 17 5.14 -11.63 -11.95
C LEU A 17 4.62 -12.61 -10.89
N ASP A 18 5.46 -13.57 -10.55
CA ASP A 18 5.23 -14.52 -9.46
C ASP A 18 6.51 -14.71 -8.65
N LYS A 19 6.48 -15.63 -7.67
CA LYS A 19 7.66 -15.89 -6.82
C LYS A 19 8.86 -16.41 -7.61
N ASP A 20 8.62 -17.16 -8.68
CA ASP A 20 9.65 -17.76 -9.53
C ASP A 20 10.16 -16.78 -10.61
N HIS A 21 9.32 -15.80 -10.99
CA HIS A 21 9.56 -14.77 -11.99
C HIS A 21 9.38 -13.37 -11.39
N SER A 22 10.09 -13.11 -10.29
CA SER A 22 9.90 -11.90 -9.47
C SER A 22 10.52 -10.64 -10.05
N VAL A 23 11.25 -10.71 -11.17
CA VAL A 23 11.91 -9.54 -11.77
C VAL A 23 11.60 -9.46 -13.26
N CYS A 24 11.17 -8.27 -13.70
CA CYS A 24 10.96 -7.97 -15.11
C CYS A 24 11.55 -6.60 -15.47
N GLN A 25 12.16 -6.48 -16.65
CA GLN A 25 12.71 -5.22 -17.17
C GLN A 25 11.97 -4.80 -18.43
N VAL A 26 11.48 -3.56 -18.45
CA VAL A 26 10.76 -2.97 -19.57
C VAL A 26 11.36 -1.62 -19.96
N PHE A 27 11.24 -1.25 -21.23
CA PHE A 27 11.53 0.09 -21.71
C PHE A 27 10.23 0.85 -21.91
N ILE A 28 10.11 2.02 -21.30
CA ILE A 28 8.96 2.90 -21.50
C ILE A 28 9.44 4.14 -22.27
N PRO A 29 8.94 4.39 -23.49
CA PRO A 29 9.28 5.58 -24.25
C PRO A 29 9.07 6.87 -23.44
N GLY A 30 10.10 7.72 -23.37
CA GLY A 30 10.08 8.96 -22.59
C GLY A 30 10.31 8.80 -21.08
N LYS A 31 10.39 7.57 -20.56
CA LYS A 31 10.73 7.27 -19.15
C LYS A 31 12.01 6.45 -18.99
N GLY A 32 12.43 5.75 -20.03
CA GLY A 32 13.66 4.95 -20.05
C GLY A 32 13.43 3.50 -19.58
N GLN A 33 14.51 2.87 -19.12
CA GLN A 33 14.48 1.50 -18.62
C GLN A 33 13.93 1.46 -17.20
N VAL A 34 12.94 0.60 -16.96
CA VAL A 34 12.32 0.37 -15.66
C VAL A 34 12.49 -1.10 -15.29
N THR A 35 12.92 -1.35 -14.06
CA THR A 35 12.96 -2.70 -13.47
C THR A 35 11.82 -2.81 -12.47
N ILE A 36 10.95 -3.80 -12.67
CA ILE A 36 9.81 -4.11 -11.80
C ILE A 36 10.20 -5.35 -11.01
N VAL A 37 10.08 -5.26 -9.69
CA VAL A 37 10.39 -6.36 -8.78
C VAL A 37 9.15 -6.68 -7.96
N LEU A 38 8.70 -7.93 -8.02
CA LEU A 38 7.66 -8.44 -7.14
C LEU A 38 8.28 -8.71 -5.77
N GLN A 39 7.95 -7.84 -4.82
CA GLN A 39 8.16 -8.10 -3.41
C GLN A 39 6.94 -8.84 -2.87
N ALA A 40 6.92 -10.15 -3.11
CA ALA A 40 5.98 -11.01 -2.41
C ALA A 40 6.42 -11.01 -0.94
N ASN A 41 5.70 -10.30 -0.08
CA ASN A 41 5.89 -10.43 1.35
C ASN A 41 5.63 -11.89 1.72
N ASP A 42 6.67 -12.61 2.09
CA ASP A 42 6.50 -13.91 2.70
C ASP A 42 5.81 -13.69 4.06
N ASN A 43 4.52 -14.01 4.10
CA ASN A 43 3.79 -14.51 5.28
C ASN A 43 3.40 -13.55 6.42
N GLU A 44 3.07 -12.29 6.16
CA GLU A 44 2.25 -11.52 7.11
C GLU A 44 1.06 -10.91 6.37
N THR A 45 -0.07 -11.63 6.40
CA THR A 45 -1.34 -11.04 6.01
C THR A 45 -1.85 -10.19 7.17
N ILE A 46 -2.69 -9.18 6.91
CA ILE A 46 -3.39 -8.45 7.98
C ILE A 46 -4.11 -9.43 8.93
N ALA A 47 -4.62 -10.55 8.41
CA ALA A 47 -5.24 -11.58 9.24
C ALA A 47 -4.24 -12.30 10.15
N SER A 48 -3.02 -12.56 9.66
CA SER A 48 -1.91 -13.13 10.44
C SER A 48 -1.42 -12.15 11.51
N GLU A 49 -1.32 -10.87 11.17
CA GLU A 49 -0.94 -9.79 12.09
C GLU A 49 -1.99 -9.59 13.19
N VAL A 50 -3.28 -9.59 12.86
CA VAL A 50 -4.38 -9.52 13.83
C VAL A 50 -4.46 -10.75 14.72
N GLN A 51 -4.08 -11.93 14.23
CA GLN A 51 -3.97 -13.12 15.07
C GLN A 51 -2.81 -13.02 16.06
N ALA A 52 -1.70 -12.40 15.65
CA ALA A 52 -0.53 -12.19 16.51
C ALA A 52 -0.75 -11.04 17.52
N ASP A 53 -1.52 -10.02 17.14
CA ASP A 53 -1.84 -8.85 17.94
C ASP A 53 -3.37 -8.60 18.02
N PRO A 54 -4.02 -9.06 19.11
CA PRO A 54 -5.44 -8.82 19.32
C PRO A 54 -5.82 -7.35 19.45
N GLU A 55 -4.93 -6.48 19.95
CA GLU A 55 -5.19 -5.04 20.12
C GLU A 55 -5.30 -4.36 18.75
N LEU A 56 -4.43 -4.75 17.81
CA LEU A 56 -4.54 -4.35 16.41
C LEU A 56 -5.89 -4.75 15.81
N GLY A 57 -6.37 -5.95 16.13
CA GLY A 57 -7.70 -6.43 15.72
C GLY A 57 -8.84 -5.54 16.23
N GLU A 58 -8.79 -5.13 17.49
CA GLU A 58 -9.77 -4.23 18.08
C GLU A 58 -9.72 -2.84 17.44
N LEU A 59 -8.52 -2.30 17.24
CA LEU A 59 -8.31 -1.00 16.61
C LEU A 59 -8.88 -0.95 15.19
N ILE A 60 -8.66 -1.99 14.38
CA ILE A 60 -9.21 -2.10 13.02
C ILE A 60 -10.74 -2.15 13.06
N ARG A 61 -11.32 -2.92 14.00
CA ARG A 61 -12.77 -3.02 14.17
C ARG A 61 -13.38 -1.69 14.56
N ASP A 62 -12.77 -1.00 15.52
CA ASP A 62 -13.28 0.26 16.05
C ASP A 62 -13.15 1.39 15.01
N SER A 63 -12.06 1.42 14.25
CA SER A 63 -11.88 2.31 13.10
C SER A 63 -12.98 2.12 12.06
N ARG A 64 -13.32 0.87 11.72
CA ARG A 64 -14.40 0.57 10.76
C ARG A 64 -15.77 1.02 11.28
N ASN A 65 -16.04 0.80 12.57
CA ASN A 65 -17.28 1.22 13.20
C ASN A 65 -17.40 2.76 13.24
N ALA A 66 -16.31 3.46 13.55
CA ALA A 66 -16.24 4.92 13.51
C ALA A 66 -16.55 5.45 12.10
N TYR A 67 -15.93 4.87 11.07
CA TYR A 67 -16.20 5.24 9.68
C TYR A 67 -17.68 5.04 9.30
N GLN A 68 -18.29 3.91 9.69
CA GLN A 68 -19.71 3.64 9.41
C GLN A 68 -20.67 4.60 10.11
N ARG A 69 -20.30 5.09 11.30
CA ARG A 69 -21.08 6.10 12.03
C ARG A 69 -20.86 7.53 11.53
N GLY A 70 -19.90 7.74 10.62
CA GLY A 70 -19.50 9.07 10.17
C GLY A 70 -18.56 9.78 11.13
N ASP A 71 -18.00 9.08 12.11
CA ASP A 71 -16.98 9.57 13.06
C ASP A 71 -15.62 9.64 12.34
N VAL A 72 -15.54 10.48 11.30
CA VAL A 72 -14.36 10.66 10.47
C VAL A 72 -13.77 12.05 10.69
N MET A 73 -12.45 12.16 10.58
CA MET A 73 -11.76 13.43 10.60
C MET A 73 -10.95 13.58 9.31
N THR A 74 -11.11 14.71 8.62
CA THR A 74 -10.31 15.02 7.45
C THR A 74 -8.87 15.36 7.85
N THR A 75 -7.94 15.23 6.90
CA THR A 75 -6.54 15.65 7.13
C THR A 75 -6.45 17.12 7.53
N SER A 76 -7.31 17.98 6.98
CA SER A 76 -7.36 19.40 7.34
C SER A 76 -7.81 19.65 8.78
N GLU A 77 -8.77 18.86 9.27
CA GLU A 77 -9.24 18.94 10.66
C GLU A 77 -8.19 18.39 11.62
N LEU A 78 -7.51 17.29 11.26
CA LEU A 78 -6.37 16.75 12.02
C LEU A 78 -5.27 17.80 12.19
N LEU A 79 -4.85 18.44 11.11
CA LEU A 79 -3.77 19.44 11.16
C LEU A 79 -4.15 20.66 12.01
N LYS A 80 -5.44 20.98 12.13
CA LYS A 80 -5.94 22.07 12.99
C LYS A 80 -6.07 21.65 14.46
N SER A 81 -6.32 20.38 14.74
CA SER A 81 -6.44 19.88 16.11
C SER A 81 -5.08 19.72 16.80
N LEU A 82 -4.01 19.53 16.01
CA LEU A 82 -2.64 19.46 16.49
C LEU A 82 -2.10 20.84 16.89
N SER A 83 -1.45 20.91 18.04
CA SER A 83 -0.79 22.10 18.58
C SER A 83 0.69 21.86 18.81
N SER A 84 1.49 22.93 18.94
CA SER A 84 2.92 22.81 19.23
C SER A 84 3.23 22.11 20.56
N LYS A 85 2.27 22.07 21.49
CA LYS A 85 2.41 21.37 22.77
C LYS A 85 2.35 19.85 22.63
N ASP A 86 1.65 19.35 21.61
CA ASP A 86 1.51 17.91 21.36
C ASP A 86 2.81 17.27 20.86
N PHE A 87 3.80 18.10 20.50
CA PHE A 87 5.13 17.69 20.03
C PHE A 87 6.26 18.12 20.97
N ALA A 88 5.94 18.71 22.11
CA ALA A 88 6.94 19.06 23.12
C ALA A 88 7.34 17.77 23.87
N GLN A 89 8.57 17.30 23.61
CA GLN A 89 9.21 16.20 24.33
C GLN A 89 9.74 16.64 25.70
#